data_AF-A0A952HJI6-F1
#
_entry.id   AF-A0A952HJI6-F1
#
_cell.length_a   1.000
_cell.length_b   1.000
_cell.length_c   1.000
_cell.angle_alpha   90.00
_cell.angle_beta   90.00
_cell.angle_gamma   90.00
#
_symmetry.space_group_name_H-M   'P 1'
#
loop_
_entity.id
_entity.type
_entity.pdbx_description
1 polymer ?
#
loop_
_entity_poly.entity_id
_entity_poly.type
_entity_poly.pdbx_seq_one_letter_code
_entity_poly.pdbx_strand_id
1 'polypeptide(L)'
;MARVVIPLADGFEEIEAMSIIDILRRAGIETVIAGLHEGPITSARGVKVLPDTTIDTIKAEDFDMIVLPGGQPGTDNLNADERVKKLIQDFYNKGKLTGAICAAPYVLANAGVLEGKKATSYPTYKEKLGNVNYLEDIVVEDLNV
;
A
#
# COMPACT_ATOMS: atom_id res chain seq x y z
N MET A 1 20.39 0.83 -5.46
CA MET A 1 19.85 1.00 -4.10
C MET A 1 18.37 0.69 -4.20
N ALA A 2 17.81 -0.07 -3.27
CA ALA A 2 16.40 -0.44 -3.37
C ALA A 2 15.51 0.82 -3.22
N ARG A 3 14.39 0.84 -3.92
CA ARG A 3 13.48 1.99 -3.96
C ARG A 3 12.03 1.56 -3.73
N VAL A 4 11.35 2.20 -2.80
CA VAL A 4 9.97 1.84 -2.39
C VAL A 4 9.06 3.05 -2.54
N VAL A 5 7.86 2.82 -3.09
CA VAL A 5 6.81 3.83 -3.15
C VAL A 5 5.70 3.52 -2.15
N ILE A 6 5.24 4.55 -1.43
CA ILE A 6 4.17 4.47 -0.45
C ILE A 6 3.07 5.45 -0.86
N PRO A 7 1.99 4.96 -1.51
CA PRO A 7 0.85 5.79 -1.85
C PRO A 7 0.09 6.21 -0.59
N LEU A 8 -0.20 7.51 -0.45
CA LEU A 8 -1.02 8.05 0.63
C LEU A 8 -2.26 8.74 0.07
N ALA A 9 -3.38 8.46 0.71
CA ALA A 9 -4.67 9.11 0.48
C ALA A 9 -5.18 9.73 1.78
N ASP A 10 -6.04 10.74 1.69
CA ASP A 10 -6.66 11.32 2.89
C ASP A 10 -7.34 10.23 3.73
N GLY A 11 -7.09 10.24 5.03
CA GLY A 11 -7.55 9.23 5.96
C GLY A 11 -6.65 7.99 6.10
N PHE A 12 -5.42 8.03 5.60
CA PHE A 12 -4.43 6.97 5.87
C PHE A 12 -4.13 6.84 7.37
N GLU A 13 -3.71 5.65 7.81
CA GLU A 13 -3.28 5.41 9.20
C GLU A 13 -1.83 5.91 9.38
N GLU A 14 -1.64 6.94 10.21
CA GLU A 14 -0.34 7.60 10.31
C GLU A 14 0.74 6.76 11.01
N ILE A 15 0.41 5.91 11.98
CA ILE A 15 1.41 5.08 12.66
C ILE A 15 1.94 4.02 11.69
N GLU A 16 1.06 3.37 10.93
CA GLU A 16 1.40 2.38 9.91
C GLU A 16 2.30 3.01 8.84
N ALA A 17 1.86 4.13 8.24
CA ALA A 17 2.62 4.81 7.19
C ALA A 17 3.99 5.29 7.70
N MET A 18 4.03 5.99 8.83
CA MET A 18 5.27 6.57 9.35
C MET A 18 6.26 5.49 9.80
N SER A 19 5.78 4.39 10.38
CA SER A 19 6.66 3.28 10.80
C SER A 19 7.32 2.62 9.59
N ILE A 20 6.56 2.37 8.51
CA ILE A 20 7.12 1.81 7.26
C ILE A 20 8.16 2.78 6.68
N ILE A 21 7.83 4.06 6.57
CA ILE A 21 8.72 5.10 6.03
C ILE A 21 10.02 5.20 6.84
N ASP A 22 9.91 5.29 8.17
CA ASP A 22 11.07 5.45 9.06
C ASP A 22 11.99 4.22 8.99
N ILE A 23 11.44 3.00 9.06
CA ILE A 23 12.23 1.76 9.03
C ILE A 23 12.96 1.60 7.69
N LEU A 24 12.28 1.82 6.56
CA LEU A 24 12.90 1.71 5.24
C LEU A 24 14.03 2.73 5.06
N ARG A 25 13.81 3.98 5.46
CA ARG A 25 14.84 5.03 5.39
C ARG A 25 16.02 4.71 6.31
N ARG A 26 15.80 4.19 7.51
CA ARG A 26 16.87 3.71 8.41
C ARG A 26 17.68 2.57 7.81
N ALA A 27 17.05 1.72 7.02
CA ALA A 27 17.72 0.65 6.28
C ALA A 27 18.48 1.13 5.03
N GLY A 28 18.48 2.44 4.74
CA GLY A 28 19.14 3.01 3.56
C GLY A 28 18.39 2.75 2.26
N ILE A 29 17.09 2.48 2.34
CA ILE A 29 16.21 2.27 1.19
C ILE A 29 15.59 3.62 0.80
N GLU A 30 15.69 3.97 -0.48
CA GLU A 30 15.07 5.20 -0.98
C GLU A 30 13.54 5.04 -0.93
N THR A 31 12.88 5.88 -0.13
CA THR A 31 11.44 5.75 0.15
C THR A 31 10.71 7.01 -0.28
N VAL A 32 9.86 6.85 -1.30
CA VAL A 32 9.10 7.93 -1.95
C VAL A 32 7.64 7.86 -1.51
N ILE A 33 7.17 8.95 -0.92
CA ILE A 33 5.77 9.14 -0.54
C ILE A 33 5.03 9.75 -1.73
N ALA A 34 4.00 9.07 -2.23
CA ALA A 34 3.20 9.51 -3.38
C ALA A 34 1.77 9.85 -2.94
N GLY A 35 1.39 11.12 -3.01
CA GLY A 35 0.01 11.54 -2.73
C GLY A 35 -0.94 11.20 -3.89
N LEU A 36 -2.20 10.89 -3.58
CA LEU A 36 -3.25 10.77 -4.62
C LEU A 36 -3.63 12.11 -5.25
N HIS A 37 -3.32 13.22 -4.59
CA HIS A 37 -3.49 14.58 -5.09
C HIS A 37 -2.29 15.45 -4.69
N GLU A 38 -2.22 16.64 -5.27
CA GLU A 38 -1.20 17.64 -4.91
C GLU A 38 -1.45 18.21 -3.50
N GLY A 39 -0.35 18.61 -2.84
CA GLY A 39 -0.39 19.23 -1.52
C GLY A 39 -0.43 18.23 -0.35
N PRO A 40 -0.68 18.71 0.87
CA PRO A 40 -0.63 17.87 2.06
C PRO A 40 -1.77 16.84 2.09
N ILE A 41 -1.44 15.60 2.42
CA ILE A 41 -2.39 14.51 2.71
C ILE A 41 -2.67 14.49 4.21
N THR A 42 -3.94 14.47 4.60
CA THR A 42 -4.37 14.46 6.01
C THR A 42 -4.66 13.03 6.46
N SER A 43 -4.00 12.57 7.52
CA SER A 43 -4.18 11.24 8.10
C SER A 43 -5.50 11.09 8.87
N ALA A 44 -5.85 9.87 9.24
CA ALA A 44 -7.07 9.55 9.98
C ALA A 44 -7.19 10.27 11.33
N ARG A 45 -6.07 10.65 11.98
CA ARG A 45 -6.06 11.45 13.23
C ARG A 45 -5.57 12.89 13.03
N GLY A 46 -5.54 13.37 11.78
CA GLY A 46 -5.32 14.79 11.47
C GLY A 46 -3.85 15.20 11.32
N VAL A 47 -2.91 14.26 11.31
CA VAL A 47 -1.51 14.55 10.95
C VAL A 47 -1.46 14.88 9.47
N LYS A 48 -0.75 15.95 9.10
CA LYS A 48 -0.59 16.33 7.68
C LYS A 48 0.79 15.96 7.20
N VAL A 49 0.86 15.22 6.10
CA VAL A 49 2.10 14.82 5.45
C VAL A 49 2.15 15.48 4.07
N LEU A 50 3.25 16.19 3.79
CA LEU A 50 3.53 16.65 2.43
C LEU A 50 4.21 15.48 1.68
N PRO A 51 3.61 14.92 0.63
CA PRO A 51 4.21 13.83 -0.12
C PRO A 51 5.39 14.34 -0.96
N ASP A 52 6.31 13.43 -1.31
CA ASP A 52 7.47 13.75 -2.15
C ASP A 52 7.06 14.04 -3.60
N THR A 53 5.98 13.37 -4.05
CA THR A 53 5.40 13.52 -5.40
C THR A 53 3.93 13.09 -5.43
N THR A 54 3.30 13.10 -6.61
CA THR A 54 1.96 12.52 -6.83
C THR A 54 2.03 11.16 -7.51
N ILE A 55 0.98 10.36 -7.33
CA ILE A 55 0.83 9.03 -7.93
C ILE A 55 0.96 9.04 -9.46
N ASP A 56 0.60 10.15 -10.12
CA ASP A 56 0.66 10.32 -11.59
C ASP A 56 2.08 10.20 -12.16
N THR A 57 3.08 10.47 -11.33
CA THR A 57 4.50 10.45 -11.73
C THR A 57 5.16 9.08 -11.55
N ILE A 58 4.47 8.16 -10.86
CA ILE A 58 5.06 6.89 -10.45
C ILE A 58 4.99 5.88 -11.59
N LYS A 59 6.14 5.30 -11.92
CA LYS A 59 6.25 4.18 -12.87
C LYS A 59 6.79 2.96 -12.15
N ALA A 60 6.10 1.84 -12.27
CA ALA A 60 6.50 0.61 -11.59
C ALA A 60 7.95 0.21 -11.88
N GLU A 61 8.47 0.48 -13.09
CA GLU A 61 9.87 0.18 -13.48
C GLU A 61 10.95 0.86 -12.63
N ASP A 62 10.66 2.01 -12.03
CA ASP A 62 11.63 2.81 -11.26
C ASP A 62 11.76 2.38 -9.80
N PHE A 63 10.94 1.43 -9.34
CA PHE A 63 10.83 1.02 -7.94
C PHE A 63 10.94 -0.49 -7.78
N ASP A 64 11.23 -0.98 -6.58
CA ASP A 64 11.31 -2.41 -6.26
C ASP A 64 10.06 -2.90 -5.50
N MET A 65 9.35 -1.98 -4.83
CA MET A 65 8.16 -2.30 -4.04
C MET A 65 7.15 -1.15 -4.00
N ILE A 66 5.87 -1.50 -3.94
CA ILE A 66 4.77 -0.63 -3.54
C ILE A 66 4.20 -1.13 -2.22
N VAL A 67 3.99 -0.25 -1.25
CA VAL A 67 3.41 -0.60 0.08
C VAL A 67 2.25 0.30 0.42
N LEU A 68 1.11 -0.28 0.76
CA LEU A 68 -0.12 0.45 1.08
C LEU A 68 -0.39 0.41 2.60
N PRO A 69 -0.32 1.56 3.30
CA PRO A 69 -0.85 1.70 4.65
C PRO A 69 -2.39 1.58 4.66
N GLY A 70 -2.94 1.16 5.79
CA GLY A 70 -4.36 1.11 6.03
C GLY A 70 -4.97 2.47 6.39
N GLY A 71 -5.98 2.43 7.25
CA GLY A 71 -6.70 3.62 7.72
C GLY A 71 -7.97 3.92 6.92
N GLN A 72 -8.91 4.60 7.56
CA GLN A 72 -10.20 4.98 6.97
C GLN A 72 -10.42 6.49 7.13
N PRO A 73 -10.82 7.21 6.07
CA PRO A 73 -11.19 6.72 4.72
C PRO A 73 -10.02 6.38 3.77
N GLY A 74 -8.76 6.39 4.20
CA GLY A 74 -7.59 6.27 3.30
C GLY A 74 -7.56 5.01 2.43
N THR A 75 -7.88 3.85 3.01
CA THR A 75 -7.97 2.59 2.27
C THR A 75 -9.08 2.62 1.22
N ASP A 76 -10.23 3.21 1.53
CA ASP A 76 -11.34 3.32 0.58
C ASP A 76 -10.96 4.25 -0.57
N ASN A 77 -10.25 5.34 -0.29
CA ASN A 77 -9.73 6.26 -1.29
C ASN A 77 -8.68 5.59 -2.19
N LEU A 78 -7.74 4.82 -1.63
CA LEU A 78 -6.79 4.02 -2.41
C LEU A 78 -7.51 2.99 -3.29
N ASN A 79 -8.55 2.35 -2.77
CA ASN A 79 -9.34 1.37 -3.51
C ASN A 79 -10.20 1.98 -4.64
N ALA A 80 -10.66 3.22 -4.47
CA ALA A 80 -11.46 3.91 -5.47
C ALA A 80 -10.61 4.48 -6.62
N ASP A 81 -9.30 4.62 -6.43
CA ASP A 81 -8.40 5.21 -7.43
C ASP A 81 -7.87 4.14 -8.41
N GLU A 82 -8.34 4.21 -9.66
CA GLU A 82 -7.92 3.28 -10.72
C GLU A 82 -6.41 3.38 -11.05
N ARG A 83 -5.77 4.52 -10.79
CA ARG A 83 -4.31 4.67 -10.97
C ARG A 83 -3.57 3.77 -9.98
N VAL A 84 -4.07 3.65 -8.74
CA VAL A 84 -3.49 2.79 -7.70
C VAL A 84 -3.64 1.31 -8.08
N LYS A 85 -4.84 0.87 -8.50
CA LYS A 85 -5.06 -0.52 -8.94
C LYS A 85 -4.15 -0.91 -10.09
N LYS A 86 -4.07 -0.05 -11.11
CA LYS A 86 -3.19 -0.26 -12.27
C LYS A 86 -1.73 -0.35 -11.84
N LEU A 87 -1.29 0.53 -10.94
CA LEU A 87 0.08 0.52 -10.45
C LEU A 87 0.39 -0.78 -9.68
N ILE A 88 -0.50 -1.23 -8.80
CA ILE A 88 -0.36 -2.53 -8.10
C ILE A 88 -0.18 -3.68 -9.10
N GLN A 89 -1.04 -3.73 -10.12
CA GLN A 89 -0.95 -4.74 -11.18
C GLN A 89 0.38 -4.65 -11.93
N ASP A 90 0.86 -3.44 -12.26
CA ASP A 90 2.13 -3.23 -12.95
C ASP A 90 3.33 -3.69 -12.10
N PHE A 91 3.33 -3.44 -10.79
CA PHE A 91 4.35 -3.96 -9.87
C PHE A 91 4.31 -5.49 -9.83
N TYR A 92 3.12 -6.06 -9.58
CA TYR A 92 2.95 -7.50 -9.45
C TYR A 92 3.36 -8.26 -10.73
N ASN A 93 2.89 -7.81 -11.90
CA ASN A 93 3.20 -8.43 -13.19
C ASN A 93 4.67 -8.32 -13.60
N LYS A 94 5.40 -7.33 -13.07
CA LYS A 94 6.85 -7.18 -13.25
C LYS A 94 7.66 -7.99 -12.21
N GLY A 95 7.01 -8.79 -11.36
CA GLY A 95 7.65 -9.57 -10.30
C GLY A 95 8.19 -8.72 -9.14
N LYS A 96 7.69 -7.49 -8.99
CA LYS A 96 8.07 -6.57 -7.91
C LYS A 96 7.21 -6.82 -6.67
N LEU A 97 7.69 -6.39 -5.51
CA LEU A 97 6.99 -6.62 -4.26
C LEU A 97 5.76 -5.70 -4.15
N THR A 98 4.63 -6.26 -3.70
CA THR A 98 3.39 -5.52 -3.42
C THR A 98 2.95 -5.82 -2.00
N GLY A 99 3.15 -4.89 -1.07
CA GLY A 99 2.76 -5.05 0.34
C GLY A 99 1.53 -4.22 0.72
N ALA A 100 0.79 -4.67 1.71
CA ALA A 100 -0.28 -3.89 2.33
C ALA A 100 -0.49 -4.29 3.80
N ILE A 101 -0.97 -3.36 4.62
CA ILE A 101 -1.21 -3.59 6.05
C ILE A 101 -2.63 -3.18 6.47
N CYS A 102 -3.14 -3.81 7.53
CA CYS A 102 -4.41 -3.47 8.15
C CYS A 102 -5.58 -3.64 7.17
N ALA A 103 -6.27 -2.57 6.79
CA ALA A 103 -7.38 -2.61 5.84
C ALA A 103 -6.93 -2.69 4.37
N ALA A 104 -5.72 -2.26 4.05
CA ALA A 104 -5.24 -2.12 2.68
C ALA A 104 -5.03 -3.42 1.88
N PRO A 105 -4.88 -4.63 2.46
CA PRO A 105 -4.87 -5.88 1.68
C PRO A 105 -6.12 -6.07 0.82
N TYR A 106 -7.26 -5.47 1.19
CA TYR A 106 -8.46 -5.42 0.35
C TYR A 106 -8.23 -4.70 -0.99
N VAL A 107 -7.35 -3.69 -1.03
CA VAL A 107 -6.98 -3.00 -2.27
C VAL A 107 -6.20 -3.95 -3.18
N LEU A 108 -5.29 -4.75 -2.62
CA LEU A 108 -4.56 -5.79 -3.36
C LEU A 108 -5.52 -6.87 -3.89
N ALA A 109 -6.49 -7.30 -3.07
CA ALA A 109 -7.54 -8.22 -3.50
C ALA A 109 -8.32 -7.68 -4.70
N ASN A 110 -8.78 -6.43 -4.63
CA ASN A 110 -9.52 -5.80 -5.73
C ASN A 110 -8.67 -5.47 -6.96
N ALA A 111 -7.36 -5.30 -6.80
CA ALA A 111 -6.43 -5.22 -7.92
C ALA A 111 -6.22 -6.59 -8.60
N GLY A 112 -6.71 -7.68 -8.01
CA GLY A 112 -6.65 -9.03 -8.55
C GLY A 112 -5.35 -9.76 -8.26
N VAL A 113 -4.52 -9.25 -7.34
CA VAL A 113 -3.19 -9.82 -7.07
C VAL A 113 -3.18 -10.84 -5.92
N LEU A 114 -4.29 -11.03 -5.21
CA LEU A 114 -4.41 -11.98 -4.09
C LEU A 114 -5.14 -13.30 -4.40
N GLU A 115 -5.69 -13.47 -5.60
CA GLU A 115 -6.52 -14.65 -5.93
C GLU A 115 -5.80 -15.97 -5.65
N GLY A 116 -6.37 -16.77 -4.73
CA GLY A 116 -5.83 -18.07 -4.31
C GLY A 116 -4.54 -18.02 -3.47
N LYS A 117 -4.04 -16.82 -3.12
CA LYS A 117 -2.82 -16.65 -2.31
C LYS A 117 -3.10 -16.67 -0.82
N LYS A 118 -2.04 -16.85 -0.02
CA LYS A 118 -2.09 -16.57 1.42
C LYS A 118 -2.10 -15.07 1.66
N ALA A 119 -2.94 -14.62 2.58
CA ALA A 119 -3.02 -13.22 2.97
C ALA A 119 -3.52 -13.08 4.41
N THR A 120 -3.23 -11.94 5.03
CA THR A 120 -3.85 -11.50 6.28
C THR A 120 -4.34 -10.06 6.13
N SER A 121 -5.17 -9.60 7.06
CA SER A 121 -5.63 -8.22 7.13
C SER A 121 -6.09 -7.88 8.54
N TYR A 122 -6.52 -6.64 8.75
CA TYR A 122 -7.27 -6.30 9.95
C TYR A 122 -8.55 -7.18 10.01
N PRO A 123 -8.90 -7.80 11.15
CA PRO A 123 -9.88 -8.89 11.17
C PRO A 123 -11.24 -8.59 10.53
N THR A 124 -11.71 -7.34 10.59
CA THR A 124 -13.00 -6.95 9.99
C THR A 124 -12.97 -6.84 8.45
N TYR A 125 -11.79 -6.92 7.83
CA TYR A 125 -11.59 -6.92 6.38
C TYR A 125 -11.47 -8.32 5.77
N LYS A 126 -11.44 -9.38 6.59
CA LYS A 126 -11.31 -10.78 6.14
C LYS A 126 -12.26 -11.12 5.00
N GLU A 127 -13.55 -10.87 5.19
CA GLU A 127 -14.59 -11.17 4.18
C GLU A 127 -14.46 -10.34 2.90
N LYS A 128 -13.79 -9.18 2.97
CA LYS A 128 -13.57 -8.32 1.80
C LYS A 128 -12.42 -8.81 0.90
N LEU A 129 -11.56 -9.73 1.38
CA LEU A 129 -10.43 -10.22 0.59
C LEU A 129 -10.85 -11.22 -0.51
N GLY A 130 -12.07 -11.74 -0.46
CA GLY A 130 -12.56 -12.71 -1.44
C GLY A 130 -11.86 -14.07 -1.31
N ASN A 131 -11.46 -14.65 -2.43
CA ASN A 131 -10.88 -16.00 -2.48
C ASN A 131 -9.39 -15.98 -2.12
N VAL A 132 -9.09 -15.98 -0.82
CA VAL A 132 -7.73 -16.06 -0.28
C VAL A 132 -7.60 -17.17 0.77
N ASN A 133 -6.40 -17.72 0.91
CA ASN A 133 -6.03 -18.58 2.03
C ASN A 133 -5.72 -17.69 3.24
N TYR A 134 -6.77 -17.25 3.95
CA TYR A 134 -6.61 -16.31 5.07
C TYR A 134 -5.83 -16.92 6.24
N LEU A 135 -4.85 -16.19 6.74
CA LEU A 135 -4.07 -16.56 7.93
C LEU A 135 -4.16 -15.46 9.00
N GLU A 136 -4.09 -15.85 10.28
CA GLU A 136 -4.14 -14.94 11.43
C GLU A 136 -2.75 -14.52 11.93
N ASP A 137 -1.69 -14.93 11.23
CA ASP A 137 -0.31 -14.51 11.47
C ASP A 137 -0.16 -12.98 11.35
N ILE A 138 0.79 -12.42 12.12
CA ILE A 138 1.04 -10.97 12.17
C ILE A 138 1.51 -10.43 10.81
N VAL A 139 2.28 -11.23 10.08
CA VAL A 139 2.77 -10.96 8.72
C VAL A 139 2.65 -12.24 7.91
N VAL A 140 2.17 -12.12 6.67
CA VAL A 140 2.04 -13.22 5.72
C VAL A 140 2.75 -12.83 4.44
N GLU A 141 3.52 -13.75 3.88
CA GLU A 141 4.21 -13.59 2.60
C GLU A 141 3.83 -14.76 1.67
N ASP A 142 3.47 -14.45 0.42
CA ASP A 142 3.20 -15.42 -0.63
C ASP A 142 3.70 -14.93 -1.99
N LEU A 143 4.90 -15.39 -2.37
CA LEU A 143 5.64 -14.95 -3.56
C LEU A 143 6.06 -13.49 -3.43
N ASN A 144 5.47 -12.60 -4.23
CA ASN A 144 5.77 -11.17 -4.26
C ASN A 144 4.66 -10.32 -3.62
N VAL A 145 3.81 -10.93 -2.78
CA VAL A 145 2.75 -10.28 -2.01
C VAL A 145 2.90 -10.55 -0.53
#